data_AF-A0A417EYG4-F1
#
_entry.id   AF-A0A417EYG4-F1
#
_cell.length_a   1.000
_cell.length_b   1.000
_cell.length_c   1.000
_cell.angle_alpha   90.00
_cell.angle_beta   90.00
_cell.angle_gamma   90.00
#
_symmetry.space_group_name_H-M   'P 1'
#
loop_
_entity.id
_entity.type
_entity.pdbx_description
1 polymer ?
#
loop_
_entity_poly.entity_id
_entity_poly.type
_entity_poly.pdbx_seq_one_letter_code
_entity_poly.pdbx_strand_id
1 'polypeptide(L)'
;MRARQALNPGRIKLTFEDGSTKYAVMERADNPVVEGDPLNPYTLLKDETCTMLGGNPETMVPDDAFQMLAALAASGGGSGDVGELEDTAFEVGVITNSGAGWNTFKFREAFDAAPQVVCQAEDFDGIVQVKSITADGFLYCLRTLSTGSYYTGGSSGSTPSHSANTLVNGSTTTATAVKIRYMAIEYGGER
;
A
#
# COMPACT_ATOMS: atom_id res chain seq x y z
N MET A 1 2.01 -33.95 -5.99
CA MET A 1 1.94 -35.25 -6.67
C MET A 1 0.59 -35.81 -6.31
N ARG A 2 -0.29 -36.06 -7.28
CA ARG A 2 -1.56 -36.72 -6.99
C ARG A 2 -1.29 -38.06 -6.32
N ALA A 3 -2.02 -38.40 -5.27
CA ALA A 3 -1.94 -39.73 -4.69
C ALA A 3 -2.20 -40.76 -5.80
N ARG A 4 -1.25 -41.67 -6.02
CA ARG A 4 -1.43 -42.72 -7.02
C ARG A 4 -2.64 -43.57 -6.59
N GLN A 5 -3.71 -43.58 -7.37
CA GLN A 5 -4.78 -44.57 -7.20
C GLN A 5 -4.35 -45.85 -7.90
N ALA A 6 -3.71 -46.74 -7.14
CA ALA A 6 -3.28 -48.03 -7.66
C ALA A 6 -4.49 -48.96 -7.81
N LEU A 7 -4.71 -49.52 -9.00
CA LEU A 7 -5.70 -50.57 -9.23
C LEU A 7 -5.47 -51.78 -8.31
N ASN A 8 -4.20 -52.02 -7.94
CA ASN A 8 -3.80 -53.04 -6.97
C ASN A 8 -2.87 -52.39 -5.92
N PRO A 9 -3.41 -51.85 -4.81
CA PRO A 9 -2.60 -51.23 -3.76
C PRO A 9 -1.56 -52.18 -3.17
N GLY A 10 -0.38 -51.65 -2.81
CA GLY A 10 0.67 -52.40 -2.12
C GLY A 10 1.48 -53.41 -2.94
N ARG A 11 1.19 -53.62 -4.24
CA ARG A 11 1.92 -54.58 -5.08
C ARG A 11 3.05 -53.91 -5.87
N ILE A 12 4.22 -54.55 -5.88
CA ILE A 12 5.37 -54.19 -6.72
C ILE A 12 5.66 -55.35 -7.67
N LYS A 13 5.83 -55.05 -8.95
CA LYS A 13 6.28 -56.01 -9.96
C LYS A 13 7.81 -55.97 -10.00
N LEU A 14 8.44 -57.08 -9.62
CA LEU A 14 9.88 -57.30 -9.76
C LEU A 14 10.10 -58.14 -11.01
N THR A 15 10.87 -57.62 -11.96
CA THR A 15 11.37 -58.39 -13.12
C THR A 15 12.81 -58.75 -12.83
N PHE A 16 13.10 -60.04 -12.71
CA PHE A 16 14.45 -60.54 -12.49
C PHE A 16 15.21 -60.63 -13.81
N GLU A 17 16.54 -60.70 -13.75
CA GLU A 17 17.40 -60.79 -14.94
C GLU A 17 17.14 -62.05 -15.78
N ASP A 18 16.56 -63.10 -15.18
CA ASP A 18 16.12 -64.33 -15.86
C ASP A 18 14.79 -64.15 -16.63
N GLY A 19 14.22 -62.95 -16.64
CA GLY A 19 12.96 -62.62 -17.29
C GLY A 19 11.70 -63.03 -16.51
N SER A 20 11.85 -63.67 -15.35
CA SER A 20 10.73 -64.00 -14.48
C SER A 20 10.17 -62.75 -13.81
N THR A 21 8.85 -62.72 -13.61
CA THR A 21 8.19 -61.62 -12.91
C THR A 21 7.49 -62.13 -11.66
N LYS A 22 7.78 -61.51 -10.52
CA LYS A 22 7.07 -61.77 -9.26
C LYS A 22 6.39 -60.51 -8.77
N TYR A 23 5.22 -60.69 -8.19
CA TYR A 23 4.53 -59.63 -7.46
C TYR A 23 4.85 -59.81 -5.99
N ALA A 24 5.44 -58.79 -5.38
CA ALA A 24 5.76 -58.77 -3.95
C ALA A 24 5.06 -57.59 -3.27
N VAL A 25 4.78 -57.73 -1.98
CA VAL A 25 4.45 -56.59 -1.12
C VAL A 25 5.77 -56.05 -0.59
N MET A 26 5.99 -54.74 -0.75
CA MET A 26 7.15 -54.09 -0.17
C MET A 26 6.82 -53.72 1.27
N GLU A 27 7.43 -54.44 2.21
CA GLU A 27 7.49 -54.07 3.60
C GLU A 27 8.86 -53.41 3.85
N ARG A 28 8.85 -52.23 4.45
CA ARG A 28 10.07 -51.50 4.82
C ARG A 28 10.68 -52.17 6.05
N ALA A 29 11.77 -52.91 5.87
CA ALA A 29 12.51 -53.56 6.96
C ALA A 29 13.52 -52.59 7.63
N ASP A 30 13.18 -51.30 7.68
CA ASP A 30 14.15 -50.20 7.84
C ASP A 30 14.64 -50.04 9.29
N ASN A 31 14.05 -50.76 10.26
CA ASN A 31 14.32 -50.74 11.70
C ASN A 31 14.92 -49.40 12.19
N PRO A 32 14.23 -48.27 11.95
CA PRO A 32 14.85 -46.97 12.03
C PRO A 32 15.15 -46.60 13.48
N VAL A 33 16.33 -46.03 13.73
CA VAL A 33 16.73 -45.57 15.08
C VAL A 33 15.89 -44.37 15.53
N VAL A 34 15.27 -43.64 14.59
CA VAL A 34 14.33 -42.54 14.84
C VAL A 34 13.09 -42.78 13.97
N GLU A 35 11.92 -42.88 14.61
CA GLU A 35 10.65 -43.08 13.94
C GLU A 35 10.28 -41.85 13.09
N GLY A 36 9.88 -42.08 11.84
CA GLY A 36 9.48 -41.03 10.91
C GLY A 36 8.55 -41.56 9.82
N ASP A 37 7.75 -40.68 9.24
CA ASP A 37 6.74 -41.09 8.26
C ASP A 37 7.36 -41.35 6.87
N PRO A 38 6.97 -42.43 6.16
CA PRO A 38 7.39 -42.67 4.79
C PRO A 38 7.01 -41.51 3.86
N LEU A 39 7.90 -41.12 2.94
CA LEU A 39 7.66 -40.03 1.98
C LEU A 39 6.42 -40.33 1.11
N ASN A 40 5.37 -39.53 1.28
CA ASN A 40 4.11 -39.65 0.56
C ASN A 40 3.44 -38.26 0.46
N PRO A 41 2.34 -38.09 -0.32
CA PRO A 41 1.69 -36.79 -0.46
C PRO A 41 1.34 -36.12 0.88
N TYR A 42 0.88 -36.89 1.86
CA TYR A 42 0.53 -36.43 3.21
C TYR A 42 1.74 -36.03 4.07
N THR A 43 2.96 -36.42 3.70
CA THR A 43 4.18 -36.06 4.44
C THR A 43 5.02 -35.00 3.73
N LEU A 44 4.86 -34.85 2.41
CA LEU A 44 5.64 -33.91 1.59
C LEU A 44 4.93 -32.57 1.35
N LEU A 45 3.61 -32.57 1.10
CA LEU A 45 2.78 -31.36 1.03
C LEU A 45 1.40 -31.68 1.62
N LYS A 46 1.22 -31.41 2.91
CA LYS A 46 -0.04 -31.62 3.61
C LYS A 46 -1.14 -30.73 3.03
N ASP A 47 -2.38 -31.21 3.04
CA ASP A 47 -3.55 -30.44 2.58
C ASP A 47 -3.68 -29.10 3.32
N GLU A 48 -3.36 -29.10 4.62
CA GLU A 48 -3.33 -27.88 5.44
C GLU A 48 -2.28 -26.88 4.92
N THR A 49 -1.05 -27.34 4.63
CA THR A 49 0.01 -26.50 4.08
C THR A 49 -0.31 -26.03 2.66
N CYS A 50 -0.92 -26.89 1.83
CA CYS A 50 -1.42 -26.52 0.51
C CYS A 50 -2.47 -25.40 0.60
N THR A 51 -3.39 -25.51 1.55
CA THR A 51 -4.41 -24.49 1.80
C THR A 51 -3.80 -23.18 2.30
N MET A 52 -2.82 -23.24 3.20
CA MET A 52 -2.08 -22.05 3.67
C MET A 52 -1.33 -21.31 2.55
N LEU A 53 -0.87 -22.02 1.53
CA LEU A 53 -0.24 -21.45 0.34
C LEU A 53 -1.26 -20.94 -0.69
N GLY A 54 -2.57 -20.99 -0.40
CA GLY A 54 -3.64 -20.56 -1.31
C GLY A 54 -3.94 -21.56 -2.43
N GLY A 55 -3.43 -22.79 -2.32
CA GLY A 55 -3.59 -23.85 -3.29
C GLY A 55 -4.80 -24.74 -3.07
N ASN A 56 -5.20 -25.47 -4.12
CA ASN A 56 -6.20 -26.53 -4.01
C ASN A 56 -5.52 -27.88 -3.71
N PRO A 57 -5.79 -28.52 -2.54
CA PRO A 57 -5.18 -29.80 -2.16
C PRO A 57 -5.38 -30.95 -3.15
N GLU A 58 -6.47 -30.91 -3.93
CA GLU A 58 -6.78 -31.96 -4.91
C GLU A 58 -5.95 -31.86 -6.20
N THR A 59 -5.36 -30.70 -6.48
CA THR A 59 -4.69 -30.43 -7.76
C THR A 59 -3.25 -29.96 -7.61
N MET A 60 -2.90 -29.31 -6.50
CA MET A 60 -1.57 -28.73 -6.29
C MET A 60 -0.51 -29.81 -6.04
N VAL A 61 0.65 -29.66 -6.67
CA VAL A 61 1.82 -30.52 -6.43
C VAL A 61 2.93 -29.76 -5.68
N PRO A 62 3.87 -30.46 -5.00
CA PRO A 62 4.99 -29.81 -4.33
C PRO A 62 5.79 -28.86 -5.22
N ASP A 63 5.90 -29.16 -6.52
CA ASP A 63 6.58 -28.28 -7.47
C ASP A 63 5.86 -26.92 -7.59
N ASP A 64 4.53 -26.90 -7.72
CA ASP A 64 3.74 -25.66 -7.74
C ASP A 64 3.94 -24.85 -6.46
N ALA A 65 3.97 -25.52 -5.30
CA ALA A 65 4.22 -24.89 -4.01
C ALA A 65 5.62 -24.26 -3.94
N PHE A 66 6.64 -24.94 -4.45
CA PHE A 66 8.00 -24.40 -4.54
C PHE A 66 8.10 -23.26 -5.54
N GLN A 67 7.40 -23.33 -6.67
CA GLN A 67 7.33 -22.23 -7.63
C GLN A 67 6.65 -21.00 -7.04
N MET A 68 5.58 -21.15 -6.24
CA MET A 68 4.96 -20.04 -5.53
C MET A 68 5.90 -19.42 -4.49
N LEU A 69 6.61 -20.24 -3.71
CA LEU A 69 7.60 -19.74 -2.75
C LEU A 69 8.76 -19.03 -3.46
N ALA A 70 9.22 -19.57 -4.60
CA ALA A 70 10.25 -18.94 -5.41
C ALA A 70 9.78 -17.63 -6.03
N ALA A 71 8.53 -17.56 -6.49
CA ALA A 71 7.90 -16.34 -6.98
C ALA A 71 7.81 -15.29 -5.87
N LEU A 72 7.39 -15.67 -4.66
CA LEU A 72 7.34 -14.79 -3.49
C LEU A 72 8.74 -14.28 -3.08
N ALA A 73 9.74 -15.17 -3.11
CA ALA A 73 11.13 -14.81 -2.81
C ALA A 73 11.73 -13.89 -3.89
N ALA A 74 11.34 -14.08 -5.16
CA ALA A 74 11.78 -13.24 -6.28
C ALA A 74 11.03 -11.91 -6.35
N SER A 75 9.78 -11.84 -5.90
CA SER A 75 8.97 -10.61 -5.86
C SER A 75 9.27 -9.71 -4.66
N GLY A 76 10.26 -10.05 -3.82
CA GLY A 76 10.68 -9.19 -2.71
C GLY A 76 9.69 -9.10 -1.55
N GLY A 77 8.80 -10.09 -1.38
CA GLY A 77 7.86 -10.13 -0.26
C GLY A 77 6.70 -9.15 -0.38
N GLY A 78 6.13 -8.99 -1.58
CA GLY A 78 4.83 -8.36 -1.77
C GLY A 78 3.71 -9.39 -1.72
N SER A 79 2.97 -9.45 -0.61
CA SER A 79 1.63 -10.01 -0.61
C SER A 79 0.81 -9.24 -1.66
N GLY A 80 0.27 -9.90 -2.68
CA GLY A 80 -0.65 -9.29 -3.65
C GLY A 80 -2.01 -8.97 -3.01
N ASP A 81 -2.00 -8.16 -1.95
CA ASP A 81 -3.15 -7.85 -1.10
C ASP A 81 -3.26 -6.33 -0.89
N VAL A 82 -4.47 -5.81 -1.17
CA VAL A 82 -4.98 -4.43 -0.99
C VAL A 82 -4.06 -3.25 -1.38
N GLY A 83 -4.09 -2.87 -2.67
CA GLY A 83 -3.79 -1.50 -3.12
C GLY A 83 -2.36 -1.26 -3.57
N GLU A 84 -1.96 -1.88 -4.68
CA GLU A 84 -0.65 -1.66 -5.32
C GLU A 84 -0.40 -0.16 -5.53
N LEU A 85 0.51 0.40 -4.72
CA LEU A 85 1.00 1.77 -4.84
C LEU A 85 2.07 1.89 -5.95
N GLU A 86 2.18 0.88 -6.81
CA GLU A 86 3.22 0.81 -7.85
C GLU A 86 3.12 1.98 -8.84
N ASP A 87 1.90 2.48 -9.06
CA ASP A 87 1.64 3.66 -9.90
C ASP A 87 1.49 4.97 -9.10
N THR A 88 1.76 4.98 -7.79
CA THR A 88 1.66 6.20 -6.97
C THR A 88 2.96 7.01 -7.02
N ALA A 89 2.90 8.21 -7.60
CA ALA A 89 4.03 9.14 -7.61
C ALA A 89 3.96 10.12 -6.44
N PHE A 90 5.10 10.36 -5.78
CA PHE A 90 5.22 11.30 -4.66
C PHE A 90 6.38 12.27 -4.83
N GLU A 91 6.12 13.56 -4.61
CA GLU A 91 7.15 14.57 -4.40
C GLU A 91 6.97 15.22 -3.03
N VAL A 92 8.04 15.27 -2.25
CA VAL A 92 8.08 15.97 -0.97
C VAL A 92 9.26 16.93 -0.94
N GLY A 93 9.09 18.05 -0.25
CA GLY A 93 10.16 19.01 -0.11
C GLY A 93 9.84 20.15 0.83
N VAL A 94 10.76 21.11 0.86
CA VAL A 94 10.64 22.34 1.63
C VAL A 94 10.93 23.52 0.72
N ILE A 95 10.03 24.49 0.71
CA ILE A 95 10.17 25.75 -0.02
C ILE A 95 10.24 26.92 0.98
N THR A 96 10.86 28.02 0.58
CA THR A 96 10.81 29.27 1.36
C THR A 96 9.83 30.22 0.69
N ASN A 97 8.97 30.89 1.46
CA ASN A 97 7.97 31.78 0.90
C ASN A 97 8.61 32.93 0.10
N SER A 98 8.25 33.04 -1.18
CA SER A 98 8.87 34.01 -2.10
C SER A 98 8.39 35.45 -1.93
N GLY A 99 7.35 35.70 -1.14
CA GLY A 99 6.83 37.05 -0.92
C GLY A 99 5.34 37.12 -0.61
N ALA A 100 4.81 38.33 -0.69
CA ALA A 100 3.40 38.57 -0.45
C ALA A 100 2.54 38.05 -1.61
N GLY A 101 1.37 37.54 -1.27
CA GLY A 101 0.35 37.16 -2.24
C GLY A 101 0.57 35.76 -2.78
N TRP A 102 0.07 35.54 -4.00
CA TRP A 102 0.17 34.26 -4.68
C TRP A 102 1.54 34.10 -5.32
N ASN A 103 2.28 33.10 -4.85
CA ASN A 103 3.57 32.70 -5.38
C ASN A 103 3.43 31.40 -6.17
N THR A 104 4.23 31.26 -7.22
CA THR A 104 4.25 30.05 -8.05
C THR A 104 5.33 29.10 -7.56
N PHE A 105 4.97 27.84 -7.39
CA PHE A 105 5.90 26.74 -7.20
C PHE A 105 5.87 25.82 -8.43
N LYS A 106 7.03 25.24 -8.77
CA LYS A 106 7.16 24.24 -9.83
C LYS A 106 7.77 22.98 -9.24
N PHE A 107 7.18 21.84 -9.58
CA PHE A 107 7.76 20.53 -9.24
C PHE A 107 9.08 20.33 -9.97
N ARG A 108 9.92 19.41 -9.45
CA ARG A 108 11.21 19.10 -10.09
C ARG A 108 11.00 18.42 -11.44
N GLU A 109 9.96 17.62 -11.53
CA GLU A 109 9.47 16.93 -12.72
C GLU A 109 7.96 17.06 -12.77
N ALA A 110 7.40 17.11 -13.97
CA ALA A 110 5.95 17.17 -14.13
C ALA A 110 5.34 15.80 -13.80
N PHE A 111 4.22 15.82 -13.08
CA PHE A 111 3.36 14.64 -12.90
C PHE A 111 2.59 14.32 -14.19
N ASP A 112 2.03 13.12 -14.30
CA ASP A 112 1.22 12.76 -15.47
C ASP A 112 -0.13 13.49 -15.45
N ALA A 113 -0.70 13.69 -14.26
CA ALA A 113 -1.86 14.52 -14.00
C ALA A 113 -1.65 15.49 -12.82
N ALA A 114 -2.64 16.33 -12.53
CA ALA A 114 -2.56 17.24 -11.39
C ALA A 114 -2.59 16.47 -10.06
N PRO A 115 -1.54 16.51 -9.22
CA PRO A 115 -1.48 15.76 -7.98
C PRO A 115 -2.36 16.39 -6.87
N GLN A 116 -2.58 15.65 -5.79
CA GLN A 116 -3.06 16.20 -4.53
C GLN A 116 -1.90 16.88 -3.79
N VAL A 117 -2.07 18.14 -3.39
CA VAL A 117 -1.02 18.93 -2.73
C VAL A 117 -1.45 19.36 -1.35
N VAL A 118 -0.60 19.09 -0.36
CA VAL A 118 -0.72 19.60 1.01
C VAL A 118 0.53 20.40 1.35
N CYS A 119 0.33 21.57 1.97
CA CYS A 119 1.41 22.45 2.42
C CYS A 119 1.25 22.80 3.89
N GLN A 120 2.37 22.84 4.61
CA GLN A 120 2.42 23.22 6.03
C GLN A 120 3.57 24.20 6.25
N ALA A 121 3.26 25.38 6.79
CA ALA A 121 4.26 26.36 7.17
C ALA A 121 4.90 25.99 8.52
N GLU A 122 6.22 26.18 8.64
CA GLU A 122 6.96 26.04 9.89
C GLU A 122 6.92 27.35 10.69
N ASP A 123 6.68 27.25 12.00
CA ASP A 123 6.72 28.36 12.96
C ASP A 123 5.96 29.61 12.51
N PHE A 124 4.80 29.41 11.86
CA PHE A 124 3.98 30.47 11.29
C PHE A 124 2.57 30.44 11.87
N ASP A 125 2.14 31.57 12.45
CA ASP A 125 0.79 31.75 12.98
C ASP A 125 -0.19 32.11 11.86
N GLY A 126 -0.57 31.08 11.10
CA GLY A 126 -1.48 31.22 9.96
C GLY A 126 -1.58 29.94 9.15
N ILE A 127 -2.05 30.08 7.91
CA ILE A 127 -2.27 28.96 7.00
C ILE A 127 -1.54 29.16 5.68
N VAL A 128 -1.25 28.04 5.00
CA VAL A 128 -0.87 28.04 3.59
C VAL A 128 -2.14 27.74 2.78
N GLN A 129 -2.52 28.67 1.91
CA GLN A 129 -3.55 28.41 0.92
C GLN A 129 -2.90 27.91 -0.37
N VAL A 130 -3.46 26.85 -0.95
CA VAL A 130 -3.03 26.26 -2.23
C VAL A 130 -4.17 26.37 -3.23
N LYS A 131 -3.86 26.70 -4.48
CA LYS A 131 -4.83 26.70 -5.59
C LYS A 131 -4.14 26.42 -6.92
N SER A 132 -4.95 26.23 -7.97
CA SER A 132 -4.46 26.12 -9.36
C SER A 132 -3.35 25.07 -9.49
N ILE A 133 -3.60 23.88 -8.94
CA ILE A 133 -2.67 22.75 -9.04
C ILE A 133 -2.73 22.21 -10.46
N THR A 134 -1.56 22.02 -11.07
CA THR A 134 -1.35 21.40 -12.38
C THR A 134 -0.26 20.34 -12.27
N ALA A 135 -0.04 19.58 -13.34
CA ALA A 135 1.06 18.61 -13.44
C ALA A 135 2.44 19.24 -13.18
N ASP A 136 2.64 20.50 -13.59
CA ASP A 136 3.92 21.22 -13.45
C ASP A 136 4.13 21.91 -12.09
N GLY A 137 3.07 22.15 -11.31
CA GLY A 137 3.18 22.96 -10.09
C GLY A 137 1.87 23.46 -9.52
N PHE A 138 1.96 24.46 -8.65
CA PHE A 138 0.79 25.07 -8.01
C PHE A 138 1.05 26.51 -7.56
N LEU A 139 -0.02 27.23 -7.23
CA LEU A 139 0.04 28.54 -6.57
C LEU A 139 -0.15 28.37 -5.07
N TYR A 140 0.65 29.10 -4.28
CA TYR A 140 0.53 29.13 -2.82
C TYR A 140 0.55 30.55 -2.27
N CYS A 141 -0.06 30.75 -1.10
CA CYS A 141 -0.08 32.03 -0.40
C CYS A 141 -0.15 31.81 1.12
N LEU A 142 0.70 32.50 1.87
CA LEU A 142 0.61 32.53 3.32
C LEU A 142 -0.44 33.56 3.77
N ARG A 143 -1.30 33.13 4.68
CA ARG A 143 -2.37 33.95 5.26
C ARG A 143 -2.28 33.93 6.76
N THR A 144 -2.22 35.11 7.37
CA THR A 144 -2.45 35.25 8.81
C THR A 144 -3.95 35.37 9.05
N LEU A 145 -4.41 34.86 10.18
CA LEU A 145 -5.79 35.05 10.61
C LEU A 145 -5.89 36.37 11.38
N SER A 146 -6.85 37.19 11.00
CA SER A 146 -7.25 38.37 11.75
C SER A 146 -8.66 38.14 12.28
N THR A 147 -8.85 38.40 13.57
CA THR A 147 -10.16 38.35 14.20
C THR A 147 -10.64 39.77 14.47
N GLY A 148 -11.87 40.06 14.08
CA GLY A 148 -12.57 41.30 14.42
C GLY A 148 -13.97 41.01 14.95
N SER A 149 -14.70 42.05 15.31
CA SER A 149 -16.11 41.95 15.66
C SER A 149 -16.93 42.83 14.73
N TYR A 150 -18.07 42.31 14.28
CA TYR A 150 -19.11 43.13 13.66
C TYR A 150 -20.35 43.13 14.55
N TYR A 151 -21.08 44.25 14.50
CA TYR A 151 -22.25 44.47 15.33
C TYR A 151 -23.50 44.54 14.46
N THR A 152 -24.53 43.78 14.82
CA THR A 152 -25.84 43.84 14.16
C THR A 152 -26.81 44.56 15.09
N GLY A 153 -27.40 45.66 14.62
CA GLY A 153 -28.41 46.42 15.37
C GLY A 153 -29.76 45.73 15.34
N GLY A 154 -30.39 45.55 16.51
CA GLY A 154 -31.69 44.87 16.64
C GLY A 154 -32.92 45.77 16.45
N SER A 155 -32.75 47.09 16.40
CA SER A 155 -33.84 48.06 16.23
C SER A 155 -33.32 49.42 15.71
N SER A 156 -34.23 50.29 15.24
CA SER A 156 -33.94 51.70 14.95
C SER A 156 -34.31 52.56 16.17
N GLY A 157 -33.38 53.39 16.64
CA GLY A 157 -33.53 54.24 17.83
C GLY A 157 -32.20 54.90 18.23
N SER A 158 -32.21 55.75 19.25
CA SER A 158 -31.00 56.47 19.73
C SER A 158 -30.08 55.62 20.60
N THR A 159 -30.54 54.47 21.10
CA THR A 159 -29.76 53.48 21.87
C THR A 159 -30.22 52.04 21.53
N PRO A 160 -29.99 51.56 20.31
CA PRO A 160 -30.43 50.22 19.91
C PRO A 160 -29.57 49.14 20.58
N SER A 161 -30.21 48.04 20.99
CA SER A 161 -29.49 46.83 21.40
C SER A 161 -28.69 46.26 20.23
N HIS A 162 -27.48 45.78 20.50
CA HIS A 162 -26.62 45.15 19.50
C HIS A 162 -26.19 43.76 19.93
N SER A 163 -25.98 42.89 18.94
CA SER A 163 -25.30 41.61 19.13
C SER A 163 -23.93 41.68 18.46
N ALA A 164 -22.89 41.30 19.21
CA ALA A 164 -21.54 41.18 18.68
C ALA A 164 -21.34 39.81 18.06
N ASN A 165 -20.82 39.75 16.84
CA ASN A 165 -20.43 38.52 16.16
C ASN A 165 -18.93 38.57 15.81
N THR A 166 -18.26 37.42 15.96
CA THR A 166 -16.84 37.29 15.60
C THR A 166 -16.69 37.14 14.10
N LEU A 167 -15.86 37.99 13.49
CA LEU A 167 -15.39 37.86 12.12
C LEU A 167 -13.98 37.27 12.14
N VAL A 168 -13.75 36.21 11.37
CA VAL A 168 -12.40 35.68 11.11
C VAL A 168 -12.09 35.92 9.64
N ASN A 169 -11.03 36.67 9.35
CA ASN A 169 -10.61 36.98 7.98
C ASN A 169 -9.12 36.71 7.77
N GLY A 170 -8.78 36.11 6.63
CA GLY A 170 -7.39 35.88 6.23
C GLY A 170 -6.78 37.11 5.55
N SER A 171 -5.71 37.66 6.11
CA SER A 171 -4.89 38.70 5.46
C SER A 171 -3.62 38.10 4.87
N THR A 172 -3.19 38.60 3.71
CA THR A 172 -1.92 38.19 3.09
C THR A 172 -0.76 38.71 3.92
N THR A 173 0.20 37.84 4.23
CA THR A 173 1.45 38.25 4.89
C THR A 173 2.54 38.63 3.90
N THR A 174 3.49 39.44 4.34
CA THR A 174 4.73 39.78 3.61
C THR A 174 5.94 38.96 4.10
N ALA A 175 5.74 37.99 5.00
CA ALA A 175 6.81 37.21 5.60
C ALA A 175 7.54 36.33 4.57
N THR A 176 8.78 36.66 4.23
CA THR A 176 9.60 35.98 3.20
C THR A 176 10.55 34.91 3.76
N ALA A 177 10.66 34.78 5.08
CA ALA A 177 11.57 33.83 5.73
C ALA A 177 10.89 32.52 6.18
N VAL A 178 9.60 32.36 5.90
CA VAL A 178 8.80 31.21 6.35
C VAL A 178 9.10 30.00 5.47
N LYS A 179 9.53 28.91 6.09
CA LYS A 179 9.69 27.60 5.43
C LYS A 179 8.34 26.91 5.35
N ILE A 180 8.07 26.27 4.22
CA ILE A 180 6.82 25.57 3.93
C ILE A 180 7.19 24.16 3.47
N ARG A 181 6.77 23.15 4.22
CA ARG A 181 6.83 21.75 3.81
C ARG A 181 5.69 21.49 2.84
N TYR A 182 5.95 20.74 1.78
CA TYR A 182 4.91 20.30 0.87
C TYR A 182 5.01 18.79 0.59
N MET A 183 3.86 18.22 0.29
CA MET A 183 3.69 16.86 -0.22
C MET A 183 2.74 16.93 -1.41
N ALA A 184 3.18 16.39 -2.54
CA ALA A 184 2.39 16.19 -3.75
C ALA A 184 2.28 14.70 -4.02
N ILE A 185 1.05 14.22 -4.21
CA ILE A 185 0.74 12.80 -4.41
C ILE A 185 -0.15 12.65 -5.64
N GLU A 186 0.31 11.89 -6.61
CA GLU A 186 -0.52 11.38 -7.70
C GLU A 186 -0.82 9.91 -7.40
N TYR A 187 -2.11 9.58 -7.22
CA TYR A 187 -2.54 8.20 -7.03
C TYR A 187 -2.69 7.54 -8.39
N GLY A 188 -1.96 6.45 -8.61
CA GLY A 188 -2.15 5.60 -9.78
C GLY A 188 -3.22 4.54 -9.56
N GLY A 189 -3.86 4.13 -10.66
CA GLY A 189 -4.94 3.13 -10.68
C GLY A 189 -6.34 3.71 -10.88
N GLU A 190 -7.21 2.96 -11.58
CA GLU A 190 -8.65 3.26 -11.65
C GLU A 190 -9.29 3.07 -10.27
N ARG A 191 -9.93 4.12 -9.75
CA ARG A 191 -10.62 4.11 -8.45
C ARG A 191 -11.91 3.31 -8.47
#